data_AF-A0A357NB51-F1
#
_entry.id   AF-A0A357NB51-F1
#
_cell.length_a   1.000
_cell.length_b   1.000
_cell.length_c   1.000
_cell.angle_alpha   90.00
_cell.angle_beta   90.00
_cell.angle_gamma   90.00
#
_symmetry.space_group_name_H-M   'P 1'
#
loop_
_entity.id
_entity.type
_entity.pdbx_description
1 polymer ?
#
loop_
_entity_poly.entity_id
_entity_poly.type
_entity_poly.pdbx_seq_one_letter_code
_entity_poly.pdbx_strand_id
1 'polypeptide(L)'
;MYKSKLLLAALALILGVGLLTGCSAKTDSQNMTGELTGTITAAGSTALLPLLKPAAEEFMKKHPEVTVNISGGGSVTGQNQVAAGNVDIGNSDVPVVGELKDKGLVEYEAAIAPFVLITHPSNTLKNLTREQAAAIFTGRVTNWKEVGGNDEKITVIHRAKSSGSRITIKDKVLDGREFTDNAIIQDSNGAVRAAIAGTPGSLGYVDVPYVD
;
A
#
# COMPACT_ATOMS: atom_id res chain seq x y z
N MET A 1 -89.27 26.23 11.45
CA MET A 1 -89.04 26.54 10.01
C MET A 1 -87.78 25.81 9.58
N TYR A 2 -87.81 24.47 9.46
CA TYR A 2 -88.05 23.67 8.25
C TYR A 2 -87.25 24.07 7.00
N LYS A 3 -86.37 23.12 6.61
CA LYS A 3 -85.84 22.82 5.26
C LYS A 3 -84.45 23.35 4.91
N SER A 4 -83.45 22.52 5.17
CA SER A 4 -82.46 22.11 4.17
C SER A 4 -81.84 20.77 4.58
N LYS A 5 -82.63 19.70 4.41
CA LYS A 5 -82.16 18.30 4.42
C LYS A 5 -82.04 17.90 2.96
N LEU A 6 -80.85 17.97 2.38
CA LEU A 6 -80.49 17.32 1.11
C LEU A 6 -78.99 17.53 0.94
N LEU A 7 -78.22 16.58 1.50
CA LEU A 7 -76.89 16.10 1.07
C LEU A 7 -76.28 15.28 2.23
N LEU A 8 -77.09 14.37 2.77
CA LEU A 8 -76.68 13.28 3.66
C LEU A 8 -77.07 11.98 2.96
N ALA A 9 -76.34 11.62 1.90
CA ALA A 9 -76.50 10.36 1.20
C ALA A 9 -75.26 10.05 0.33
N ALA A 10 -74.07 10.01 0.94
CA ALA A 10 -72.88 9.43 0.32
C ALA A 10 -71.82 9.01 1.35
N LEU A 11 -72.24 8.70 2.59
CA LEU A 11 -71.37 8.20 3.65
C LEU A 11 -71.95 6.89 4.16
N ALA A 12 -71.54 5.77 3.56
CA ALA A 12 -71.49 4.41 4.12
C ALA A 12 -71.56 3.36 3.01
N LEU A 13 -70.46 3.14 2.30
CA LEU A 13 -69.99 1.82 1.90
C LEU A 13 -68.66 2.02 1.17
N ILE A 14 -67.57 1.60 1.80
CA ILE A 14 -66.32 1.00 1.26
C ILE A 14 -65.34 1.08 2.43
N LEU A 15 -65.55 0.18 3.39
CA LEU A 15 -64.52 -0.24 4.32
C LEU A 15 -63.81 -1.43 3.67
N GLY A 16 -62.49 -1.32 3.51
CA GLY A 16 -61.58 -2.46 3.48
C GLY A 16 -61.30 -3.10 2.13
N VAL A 17 -60.20 -2.69 1.50
CA VAL A 17 -59.11 -3.59 1.09
C VAL A 17 -57.81 -2.79 1.16
N GLY A 18 -56.89 -3.21 2.02
CA GLY A 18 -55.55 -2.63 2.09
C GLY A 18 -54.72 -3.03 0.88
N LEU A 19 -53.89 -2.10 0.41
CA LEU A 19 -52.66 -2.42 -0.30
C LEU A 19 -51.55 -1.56 0.29
N LEU A 20 -50.60 -2.25 0.88
CA LEU A 20 -49.31 -1.78 1.34
C LEU A 20 -48.59 -1.10 0.17
N THR A 21 -48.57 0.22 0.11
CA THR A 21 -47.57 0.93 -0.67
C THR A 21 -46.29 0.93 0.15
N GLY A 22 -45.54 -0.17 0.05
CA GLY A 22 -44.12 -0.13 0.36
C GLY A 22 -43.47 0.93 -0.52
N CYS A 23 -42.91 1.97 0.08
CA CYS A 23 -41.90 2.78 -0.57
C CYS A 23 -40.72 1.86 -0.85
N SER A 24 -40.74 1.20 -2.01
CA SER A 24 -39.50 0.81 -2.67
C SER A 24 -38.68 2.08 -2.79
N ALA A 25 -37.65 2.22 -1.96
CA ALA A 25 -36.49 3.00 -2.32
C ALA A 25 -35.98 2.35 -3.61
N LYS A 26 -36.43 2.89 -4.74
CA LYS A 26 -35.68 2.78 -5.99
C LYS A 26 -34.32 3.35 -5.65
N THR A 27 -33.37 2.45 -5.43
CA THR A 27 -31.97 2.75 -5.73
C THR A 27 -32.00 3.14 -7.19
N ASP A 28 -32.08 4.44 -7.47
CA ASP A 28 -31.70 4.97 -8.75
C ASP A 28 -30.25 4.56 -8.92
N SER A 29 -30.05 3.44 -9.61
CA SER A 29 -28.81 3.15 -10.30
C SER A 29 -28.64 4.26 -11.33
N GLN A 30 -28.16 5.41 -10.86
CA GLN A 30 -27.59 6.44 -11.70
C GLN A 30 -26.48 5.74 -12.47
N ASN A 31 -26.77 5.34 -13.70
CA ASN A 31 -25.75 5.05 -14.68
C ASN A 31 -24.91 6.34 -14.77
N MET A 32 -23.78 6.37 -14.08
CA MET A 32 -22.81 7.46 -14.20
C MET A 32 -22.25 7.40 -15.62
N THR A 33 -22.93 8.07 -16.56
CA THR A 33 -22.53 8.24 -17.95
C THR A 33 -21.74 9.54 -18.16
N GLY A 34 -21.27 10.17 -17.08
CA GLY A 34 -20.41 11.35 -17.14
C GLY A 34 -18.93 10.94 -17.27
N GLU A 35 -18.14 11.76 -17.95
CA GLU A 35 -16.68 11.61 -17.93
C GLU A 35 -16.16 11.73 -16.50
N LEU A 36 -15.19 10.89 -16.14
CA LEU A 36 -14.56 10.95 -14.82
C LEU A 36 -13.72 12.22 -14.73
N THR A 37 -13.86 12.95 -13.62
CA THR A 37 -13.13 14.19 -13.36
C THR A 37 -12.57 14.21 -11.93
N GLY A 38 -11.60 15.09 -11.67
CA GLY A 38 -11.13 15.40 -10.33
C GLY A 38 -9.69 14.99 -10.07
N THR A 39 -9.28 15.02 -8.79
CA THR A 39 -7.92 14.67 -8.38
C THR A 39 -7.95 13.51 -7.40
N ILE A 40 -7.09 12.53 -7.62
CA ILE A 40 -6.82 11.42 -6.71
C ILE A 40 -5.39 11.57 -6.20
N THR A 41 -5.21 11.49 -4.90
CA THR A 41 -3.92 11.58 -4.22
C THR A 41 -3.60 10.26 -3.53
N ALA A 42 -2.37 9.79 -3.70
CA ALA A 42 -1.89 8.57 -3.07
C ALA A 42 -0.49 8.76 -2.50
N ALA A 43 -0.22 8.14 -1.34
CA ALA A 43 1.08 8.17 -0.70
C ALA A 43 1.42 6.85 -0.03
N GLY A 44 2.72 6.51 0.05
CA GLY A 44 3.18 5.43 0.92
C GLY A 44 4.35 4.62 0.39
N SER A 45 4.16 3.30 0.30
CA SER A 45 5.13 2.35 -0.23
C SER A 45 5.84 2.82 -1.50
N THR A 46 7.16 2.79 -1.44
CA THR A 46 8.00 2.98 -2.63
C THR A 46 8.02 1.73 -3.52
N ALA A 47 7.74 0.55 -2.98
CA ALA A 47 7.71 -0.71 -3.73
C ALA A 47 6.73 -0.68 -4.89
N LEU A 48 5.58 -0.03 -4.66
CA LEU A 48 4.48 0.01 -5.60
C LEU A 48 4.65 1.11 -6.65
N LEU A 49 5.59 2.05 -6.50
CA LEU A 49 5.74 3.16 -7.45
C LEU A 49 6.01 2.70 -8.90
N PRO A 50 6.84 1.68 -9.18
CA PRO A 50 7.04 1.17 -10.53
C PRO A 50 5.77 0.56 -11.15
N LEU A 51 4.79 0.16 -10.34
CA LEU A 51 3.48 -0.32 -10.79
C LEU A 51 2.47 0.82 -10.91
N LEU A 52 2.35 1.63 -9.86
CA LEU A 52 1.30 2.65 -9.73
C LEU A 52 1.52 3.84 -10.67
N LYS A 53 2.77 4.25 -10.92
CA LYS A 53 3.04 5.40 -11.80
C LYS A 53 2.62 5.13 -13.26
N PRO A 54 3.04 4.02 -13.89
CA PRO A 54 2.55 3.68 -15.24
C PRO A 54 1.03 3.46 -15.28
N ALA A 55 0.45 2.83 -14.25
CA ALA A 55 -1.00 2.65 -14.18
C ALA A 55 -1.76 3.98 -14.11
N ALA A 56 -1.27 4.94 -13.32
CA ALA A 56 -1.83 6.29 -13.25
C ALA A 56 -1.69 7.03 -14.58
N GLU A 57 -0.55 6.93 -15.26
CA GLU A 57 -0.37 7.51 -16.59
C GLU A 57 -1.36 6.93 -17.61
N GLU A 58 -1.57 5.62 -17.63
CA GLU A 58 -2.55 4.98 -18.51
C GLU A 58 -3.98 5.38 -18.16
N PHE A 59 -4.30 5.47 -16.87
CA PHE A 59 -5.61 5.90 -16.39
C PHE A 59 -5.92 7.34 -16.82
N MET A 60 -4.98 8.27 -16.63
CA MET A 60 -5.13 9.67 -17.03
C MET A 60 -5.23 9.83 -18.55
N LYS A 61 -4.59 8.96 -19.35
CA LYS A 61 -4.78 8.95 -20.82
C LYS A 61 -6.22 8.58 -21.21
N LYS A 62 -6.85 7.66 -20.47
CA LYS A 62 -8.24 7.22 -20.70
C LYS A 62 -9.26 8.19 -20.11
N HIS A 63 -8.87 8.96 -19.10
CA HIS A 63 -9.71 9.93 -18.39
C HIS A 63 -8.98 11.27 -18.26
N PRO A 64 -8.97 12.10 -19.33
CA PRO A 64 -8.15 13.32 -19.39
C PRO A 64 -8.49 14.39 -18.35
N GLU A 65 -9.70 14.37 -17.80
CA GLU A 65 -10.15 15.30 -16.75
C GLU A 65 -9.80 14.79 -15.33
N VAL A 66 -9.15 13.63 -15.20
CA VAL A 66 -8.63 13.12 -13.93
C VAL A 66 -7.15 13.39 -13.80
N THR A 67 -6.74 13.86 -12.62
CA THR A 67 -5.34 13.93 -12.20
C THR A 67 -5.07 12.89 -11.12
N VAL A 68 -3.99 12.12 -11.25
CA VAL A 68 -3.57 11.15 -10.23
C VAL A 68 -2.17 11.49 -9.74
N ASN A 69 -2.06 11.88 -8.47
CA ASN A 69 -0.81 12.26 -7.82
C ASN A 69 -0.34 11.15 -6.88
N ILE A 70 0.81 10.53 -7.15
CA ILE A 70 1.35 9.45 -6.34
C ILE A 70 2.71 9.84 -5.77
N SER A 71 2.85 9.74 -4.46
CA SER A 71 4.09 9.98 -3.72
C SER A 71 4.57 8.75 -2.95
N GLY A 72 5.89 8.66 -2.76
CA GLY A 72 6.50 7.66 -1.88
C GLY A 72 6.62 8.19 -0.44
N GLY A 73 7.24 7.40 0.44
CA GLY A 73 7.51 7.78 1.84
C GLY A 73 7.52 6.62 2.83
N GLY A 74 7.13 5.42 2.39
CA GLY A 74 7.03 4.20 3.19
C GLY A 74 5.59 3.82 3.52
N SER A 75 5.35 2.52 3.66
CA SER A 75 4.05 1.91 3.89
C SER A 75 3.33 2.46 5.12
N VAL A 76 4.04 2.64 6.24
CA VAL A 76 3.46 3.22 7.47
C VAL A 76 3.18 4.71 7.30
N THR A 77 3.98 5.43 6.52
CA THR A 77 3.69 6.82 6.15
C THR A 77 2.39 6.91 5.37
N GLY A 78 2.20 6.05 4.37
CA GLY A 78 0.96 5.98 3.58
C GLY A 78 -0.26 5.68 4.44
N GLN A 79 -0.17 4.68 5.31
CA GLN A 79 -1.25 4.33 6.25
C GLN A 79 -1.62 5.51 7.16
N ASN A 80 -0.65 6.25 7.69
CA ASN A 80 -0.91 7.44 8.50
C ASN A 80 -1.56 8.57 7.70
N GLN A 81 -1.09 8.84 6.48
CA GLN A 81 -1.62 9.92 5.64
C GLN A 81 -3.09 9.68 5.27
N VAL A 82 -3.45 8.44 4.89
CA VAL A 82 -4.84 8.11 4.57
C VAL A 82 -5.73 8.10 5.82
N ALA A 83 -5.24 7.61 6.96
CA ALA A 83 -5.99 7.65 8.22
C ALA A 83 -6.25 9.08 8.72
N ALA A 84 -5.37 10.02 8.37
CA ALA A 84 -5.54 11.44 8.66
C ALA A 84 -6.42 12.18 7.64
N GLY A 85 -6.83 11.53 6.54
CA GLY A 85 -7.58 12.16 5.46
C GLY A 85 -6.74 13.11 4.59
N ASN A 86 -5.41 13.01 4.64
CA ASN A 86 -4.51 13.87 3.86
C ASN A 86 -4.30 13.38 2.42
N VAL A 87 -4.57 12.10 2.17
CA VAL A 87 -4.55 11.48 0.84
C VAL A 87 -5.76 10.56 0.69
N ASP A 88 -6.19 10.35 -0.54
CA ASP A 88 -7.31 9.45 -0.85
C ASP A 88 -6.91 7.98 -0.69
N ILE A 89 -5.66 7.63 -1.00
CA ILE A 89 -5.15 6.25 -0.98
C ILE A 89 -3.81 6.16 -0.24
N GLY A 90 -3.76 5.33 0.81
CA GLY A 90 -2.52 4.93 1.47
C GLY A 90 -1.98 3.63 0.87
N ASN A 91 -0.94 3.68 0.05
CA ASN A 91 -0.37 2.48 -0.55
C ASN A 91 0.66 1.80 0.39
N SER A 92 0.61 0.47 0.50
CA SER A 92 1.30 -0.27 1.57
C SER A 92 1.75 -1.67 1.14
N ASP A 93 2.92 -2.10 1.62
CA ASP A 93 3.43 -3.49 1.43
C ASP A 93 2.97 -4.45 2.53
N VAL A 94 2.41 -3.89 3.60
CA VAL A 94 2.05 -4.61 4.81
C VAL A 94 0.64 -4.22 5.22
N PRO A 95 -0.08 -5.11 5.94
CA PRO A 95 -1.38 -4.78 6.48
C PRO A 95 -1.34 -3.56 7.39
N VAL A 96 -2.51 -3.01 7.71
CA VAL A 96 -2.61 -1.87 8.64
C VAL A 96 -1.97 -2.22 9.99
N VAL A 97 -1.03 -1.39 10.46
CA VAL A 97 -0.23 -1.66 11.67
C VAL A 97 -0.67 -0.86 12.89
N GLY A 98 -0.46 -1.44 14.08
CA GLY A 98 -0.62 -0.75 15.36
C GLY A 98 -2.01 -0.15 15.57
N GLU A 99 -2.05 1.07 16.11
CA GLU A 99 -3.28 1.81 16.43
C GLU A 99 -4.08 2.25 15.19
N LEU A 100 -3.53 2.10 13.98
CA LEU A 100 -4.23 2.44 12.75
C LEU A 100 -5.35 1.44 12.42
N LYS A 101 -5.32 0.24 13.01
CA LYS A 101 -6.36 -0.79 12.80
C LYS A 101 -7.75 -0.32 13.22
N ASP A 102 -7.82 0.55 14.23
CA ASP A 102 -9.09 1.07 14.75
C ASP A 102 -9.57 2.34 14.01
N LYS A 103 -8.86 2.76 12.95
CA LYS A 103 -9.18 3.98 12.18
C LYS A 103 -10.18 3.77 11.05
N GLY A 104 -10.75 2.57 10.92
CA GLY A 104 -11.72 2.26 9.88
C GLY A 104 -11.15 2.23 8.46
N LEU A 105 -9.84 2.00 8.33
CA LEU A 105 -9.20 1.82 7.03
C LEU A 105 -9.68 0.53 6.37
N VAL A 106 -9.93 0.61 5.06
CA VAL A 106 -10.31 -0.54 4.23
C VAL A 106 -9.14 -0.91 3.34
N GLU A 107 -8.71 -2.17 3.41
CA GLU A 107 -7.57 -2.69 2.66
C GLU A 107 -8.02 -3.36 1.36
N TYR A 108 -7.33 -3.06 0.27
CA TYR A 108 -7.53 -3.68 -1.05
C TYR A 108 -6.21 -4.27 -1.54
N GLU A 109 -6.21 -5.56 -1.85
CA GLU A 109 -5.04 -6.22 -2.44
C GLU A 109 -4.89 -5.79 -3.91
N ALA A 110 -3.80 -5.09 -4.21
CA ALA A 110 -3.53 -4.60 -5.56
C ALA A 110 -2.68 -5.58 -6.39
N ALA A 111 -1.63 -6.14 -5.78
CA ALA A 111 -0.69 -7.04 -6.46
C ALA A 111 0.16 -7.82 -5.45
N ILE A 112 0.73 -8.94 -5.90
CA ILE A 112 1.83 -9.63 -5.22
C ILE A 112 3.12 -9.25 -5.91
N ALA A 113 4.05 -8.63 -5.18
CA ALA A 113 5.36 -8.24 -5.68
C ALA A 113 6.48 -9.03 -4.99
N PRO A 114 7.40 -9.64 -5.75
CA PRO A 114 8.55 -10.32 -5.15
C PRO A 114 9.58 -9.32 -4.62
N PHE A 115 10.22 -9.70 -3.50
CA PHE A 115 11.37 -9.03 -2.91
C PHE A 115 12.63 -9.84 -3.16
N VAL A 116 13.74 -9.12 -3.33
CA VAL A 116 15.06 -9.74 -3.54
C VAL A 116 16.11 -9.08 -2.68
N LEU A 117 17.03 -9.90 -2.18
CA LEU A 117 18.28 -9.41 -1.61
C LEU A 117 19.21 -9.05 -2.77
N ILE A 118 19.85 -7.89 -2.67
CA ILE A 118 20.78 -7.41 -3.68
C ILE A 118 22.10 -6.99 -3.04
N THR A 119 23.17 -7.14 -3.80
CA THR A 119 24.55 -6.82 -3.41
C THR A 119 25.21 -6.01 -4.52
N HIS A 120 26.32 -5.34 -4.20
CA HIS A 120 27.13 -4.68 -5.22
C HIS A 120 27.63 -5.70 -6.28
N PRO A 121 27.69 -5.34 -7.58
CA PRO A 121 28.08 -6.26 -8.66
C PRO A 121 29.47 -6.90 -8.55
N SER A 122 30.38 -6.32 -7.76
CA SER A 122 31.71 -6.90 -7.50
C SER A 122 31.67 -8.13 -6.60
N ASN A 123 30.56 -8.37 -5.89
CA ASN A 123 30.42 -9.54 -5.03
C ASN A 123 30.21 -10.79 -5.89
N THR A 124 31.09 -11.77 -5.73
CA THR A 124 31.11 -13.00 -6.53
C THR A 124 30.19 -14.09 -5.98
N LEU A 125 29.69 -13.93 -4.75
CA LEU A 125 28.82 -14.88 -4.08
C LEU A 125 27.50 -15.04 -4.84
N LYS A 126 27.08 -16.28 -5.08
CA LYS A 126 25.89 -16.59 -5.90
C LYS A 126 24.61 -16.76 -5.11
N ASN A 127 24.70 -17.15 -3.84
CA ASN A 127 23.53 -17.27 -2.98
C ASN A 127 23.88 -16.97 -1.52
N LEU A 128 22.84 -16.76 -0.74
CA LEU A 128 22.86 -16.81 0.71
C LEU A 128 21.72 -17.73 1.15
N THR A 129 21.95 -18.54 2.19
CA THR A 129 20.82 -19.10 2.92
C THR A 129 20.10 -17.99 3.70
N ARG A 130 18.85 -18.25 4.08
CA ARG A 130 18.08 -17.34 4.92
C ARG A 130 18.80 -17.03 6.23
N GLU A 131 19.41 -18.04 6.84
CA GLU A 131 20.15 -17.93 8.10
C GLU A 131 21.40 -17.06 7.94
N GLN A 132 22.12 -17.19 6.83
CA GLN A 132 23.27 -16.34 6.52
C GLN A 132 22.83 -14.89 6.32
N ALA A 133 21.78 -14.66 5.53
CA ALA A 133 21.22 -13.32 5.35
C ALA A 133 20.78 -12.69 6.68
N ALA A 134 20.10 -13.47 7.53
CA ALA A 134 19.71 -13.02 8.86
C ALA A 134 20.92 -12.71 9.76
N ALA A 135 21.97 -13.55 9.72
CA ALA A 135 23.20 -13.31 10.46
C ALA A 135 23.90 -12.01 10.02
N ILE A 136 23.88 -11.71 8.72
CA ILE A 136 24.41 -10.46 8.18
C ILE A 136 23.56 -9.26 8.63
N PHE A 137 22.25 -9.30 8.43
CA PHE A 137 21.36 -8.20 8.79
C PHE A 137 21.30 -7.91 10.30
N THR A 138 21.58 -8.91 11.14
CA THR A 138 21.69 -8.77 12.60
C THR A 138 23.11 -8.40 13.06
N GLY A 139 24.08 -8.30 12.14
CA GLY A 139 25.47 -7.94 12.44
C GLY A 139 26.31 -9.05 13.07
N ARG A 140 25.80 -10.30 13.11
CA ARG A 140 26.56 -11.47 13.58
C ARG A 140 27.64 -11.91 12.60
N VAL A 141 27.38 -11.73 11.30
CA VAL A 141 28.35 -11.89 10.22
C VAL A 141 28.67 -10.51 9.67
N THR A 142 29.95 -10.20 9.53
CA THR A 142 30.40 -8.84 9.16
C THR A 142 31.40 -8.84 8.01
N ASN A 143 31.81 -10.00 7.51
CA ASN A 143 32.68 -10.16 6.36
C ASN A 143 32.18 -11.27 5.43
N TRP A 144 32.24 -11.04 4.12
CA TRP A 144 31.76 -11.97 3.10
C TRP A 144 32.46 -13.33 3.15
N LYS A 145 33.72 -13.42 3.60
CA LYS A 145 34.45 -14.69 3.73
C LYS A 145 33.80 -15.66 4.72
N GLU A 146 33.07 -15.14 5.71
CA GLU A 146 32.37 -15.97 6.71
C GLU A 146 31.20 -16.76 6.10
N VAL A 147 30.75 -16.37 4.90
CA VAL A 147 29.67 -17.02 4.15
C VAL A 147 30.12 -17.54 2.79
N GLY A 148 31.44 -17.64 2.57
CA GLY A 148 32.03 -18.19 1.34
C GLY A 148 32.29 -17.19 0.21
N GLY A 149 32.22 -15.90 0.49
CA GLY A 149 32.60 -14.83 -0.44
C GLY A 149 34.07 -14.38 -0.30
N ASN A 150 34.37 -13.20 -0.86
CA ASN A 150 35.71 -12.59 -0.76
C ASN A 150 36.01 -12.10 0.67
N ASP A 151 37.29 -11.89 0.99
CA ASP A 151 37.66 -11.18 2.23
C ASP A 151 37.34 -9.68 2.10
N GLU A 152 36.09 -9.34 2.34
CA GLU A 152 35.52 -8.01 2.16
C GLU A 152 34.51 -7.73 3.27
N LYS A 153 34.64 -6.55 3.91
CA LYS A 153 33.71 -6.13 4.96
C LYS A 153 32.31 -5.94 4.37
N ILE A 154 31.31 -6.44 5.08
CA ILE A 154 29.90 -6.25 4.71
C ILE A 154 29.41 -4.88 5.18
N THR A 155 28.79 -4.14 4.28
CA THR A 155 28.03 -2.92 4.61
C THR A 155 26.54 -3.22 4.50
N VAL A 156 25.83 -3.26 5.64
CA VAL A 156 24.38 -3.45 5.62
C VAL A 156 23.71 -2.14 5.19
N ILE A 157 22.84 -2.22 4.19
CA ILE A 157 21.98 -1.13 3.74
C ILE A 157 20.53 -1.57 3.90
N HIS A 158 19.76 -0.83 4.69
CA HIS A 158 18.36 -1.17 4.93
C HIS A 158 17.48 0.09 5.01
N ARG A 159 16.18 -0.10 5.27
CA ARG A 159 15.18 0.96 5.17
C ARG A 159 14.81 1.61 6.51
N ALA A 160 14.21 2.80 6.48
CA ALA A 160 13.64 3.45 7.65
C ALA A 160 12.51 2.62 8.32
N LYS A 161 12.16 2.94 9.58
CA LYS A 161 11.06 2.29 10.33
C LYS A 161 9.70 2.34 9.62
N SER A 162 9.46 3.35 8.79
CA SER A 162 8.22 3.51 8.03
C SER A 162 8.09 2.56 6.82
N SER A 163 9.16 1.85 6.46
CA SER A 163 9.18 0.99 5.28
C SER A 163 8.46 -0.33 5.50
N GLY A 164 7.51 -0.66 4.62
CA GLY A 164 6.89 -1.98 4.57
C GLY A 164 7.90 -3.06 4.17
N SER A 165 8.75 -2.80 3.17
CA SER A 165 9.90 -3.66 2.83
C SER A 165 10.74 -4.04 4.06
N ARG A 166 11.02 -3.10 4.98
CA ARG A 166 11.74 -3.42 6.23
C ARG A 166 10.95 -4.34 7.14
N ILE A 167 9.66 -4.05 7.32
CA ILE A 167 8.76 -4.89 8.14
C ILE A 167 8.72 -6.31 7.56
N THR A 168 8.60 -6.44 6.23
CA THR A 168 8.61 -7.72 5.52
C THR A 168 9.93 -8.47 5.71
N ILE A 169 11.08 -7.81 5.58
CA ILE A 169 12.38 -8.48 5.80
C ILE A 169 12.56 -8.87 7.28
N LYS A 170 12.12 -8.03 8.21
CA LYS A 170 12.15 -8.34 9.64
C LYS A 170 11.35 -9.60 9.94
N ASP A 171 10.15 -9.71 9.40
CA ASP A 171 9.29 -10.88 9.56
C ASP A 171 9.86 -12.11 8.83
N LYS A 172 10.07 -11.99 7.52
CA LYS A 172 10.36 -13.12 6.64
C LYS A 172 11.80 -13.60 6.64
N VAL A 173 12.78 -12.76 6.97
CA VAL A 173 14.21 -13.15 6.97
C VAL A 173 14.77 -13.19 8.39
N LEU A 174 14.42 -12.22 9.23
CA LEU A 174 15.01 -12.10 10.57
C LEU A 174 14.22 -12.83 11.66
N ASP A 175 13.04 -13.40 11.37
CA ASP A 175 12.16 -14.01 12.38
C ASP A 175 11.85 -13.04 13.54
N GLY A 176 11.58 -11.77 13.21
CA GLY A 176 11.24 -10.73 14.17
C GLY A 176 12.45 -10.11 14.90
N ARG A 177 13.68 -10.61 14.70
CA ARG A 177 14.89 -10.00 15.28
C ARG A 177 15.13 -8.59 14.73
N GLU A 178 15.80 -7.75 15.51
CA GLU A 178 16.17 -6.42 15.06
C GLU A 178 17.33 -6.46 14.07
N PHE A 179 17.34 -5.49 13.16
CA PHE A 179 18.51 -5.20 12.35
C PHE A 179 19.63 -4.66 13.24
N THR A 180 20.87 -4.83 12.79
CA THR A 180 22.04 -4.15 13.39
C THR A 180 21.89 -2.63 13.30
N ASP A 181 22.36 -1.93 14.33
CA ASP A 181 22.47 -0.46 14.32
C ASP A 181 23.61 0.02 13.40
N ASN A 182 24.56 -0.85 13.05
CA ASN A 182 25.64 -0.56 12.13
C ASN A 182 25.20 -0.77 10.67
N ALA A 183 24.30 0.09 10.19
CA ALA A 183 23.75 0.03 8.84
C ALA A 183 23.56 1.43 8.24
N ILE A 184 23.60 1.51 6.91
CA ILE A 184 23.17 2.69 6.16
C ILE A 184 21.65 2.62 5.99
N ILE A 185 20.96 3.66 6.45
CA ILE A 185 19.50 3.76 6.37
C ILE A 185 19.11 4.56 5.13
N GLN A 186 18.17 4.03 4.35
CA GLN A 186 17.64 4.68 3.15
C GLN A 186 16.11 4.74 3.17
N ASP A 187 15.56 5.81 2.61
CA ASP A 187 14.12 6.07 2.70
C ASP A 187 13.30 5.38 1.60
N SER A 188 13.93 4.98 0.48
CA SER A 188 13.24 4.39 -0.67
C SER A 188 13.97 3.18 -1.27
N ASN A 189 13.26 2.35 -2.03
CA ASN A 189 13.87 1.28 -2.83
C ASN A 189 14.87 1.83 -3.85
N GLY A 190 14.55 2.95 -4.50
CA GLY A 190 15.47 3.62 -5.42
C GLY A 190 16.76 4.08 -4.73
N ALA A 191 16.65 4.61 -3.52
CA ALA A 191 17.80 5.02 -2.72
C ALA A 191 18.64 3.83 -2.23
N VAL A 192 18.03 2.70 -1.85
CA VAL A 192 18.77 1.46 -1.53
C VAL A 192 19.53 0.95 -2.75
N ARG A 193 18.87 0.83 -3.91
CA ARG A 193 19.53 0.38 -5.14
C ARG A 193 20.73 1.26 -5.48
N ALA A 194 20.55 2.58 -5.45
CA ALA A 194 21.62 3.54 -5.74
C ALA A 194 22.78 3.44 -4.72
N ALA A 195 22.47 3.31 -3.43
CA ALA A 195 23.49 3.17 -2.39
C ALA A 195 24.28 1.87 -2.55
N ILE A 196 23.62 0.76 -2.91
CA ILE A 196 24.28 -0.53 -3.16
C ILE A 196 25.20 -0.45 -4.37
N ALA A 197 24.76 0.17 -5.47
CA ALA A 197 25.57 0.36 -6.66
C ALA A 197 26.84 1.19 -6.41
N GLY A 198 26.81 2.12 -5.43
CA GLY A 198 27.97 2.93 -5.05
C GLY A 198 28.82 2.35 -3.92
N THR A 199 28.45 1.21 -3.32
CA THR A 199 29.08 0.69 -2.10
C THR A 199 29.52 -0.76 -2.28
N PRO A 200 30.79 -1.02 -2.66
CA PRO A 200 31.37 -2.36 -2.64
C PRO A 200 31.17 -3.06 -1.28
N GLY A 201 30.97 -4.37 -1.31
CA GLY A 201 30.70 -5.17 -0.12
C GLY A 201 29.32 -4.96 0.50
N SER A 202 28.42 -4.17 -0.10
CA SER A 202 27.10 -3.92 0.47
C SER A 202 26.12 -5.08 0.30
N LEU A 203 25.22 -5.26 1.27
CA LEU A 203 24.03 -6.09 1.17
C LEU A 203 22.80 -5.27 1.56
N GLY A 204 21.74 -5.36 0.76
CA GLY A 204 20.43 -4.85 1.11
C GLY A 204 19.33 -5.60 0.38
N TYR A 205 18.19 -4.94 0.23
CA TYR A 205 17.00 -5.54 -0.37
C TYR A 205 16.16 -4.49 -1.08
N VAL A 206 15.52 -4.91 -2.16
CA VAL A 206 14.56 -4.11 -2.92
C VAL A 206 13.45 -5.00 -3.46
N ASP A 207 12.34 -4.38 -3.84
CA ASP A 207 11.34 -4.99 -4.70
C ASP A 207 11.92 -5.27 -6.09
N VAL A 208 11.56 -6.40 -6.70
CA VAL A 208 12.11 -6.85 -8.00
C VAL A 208 12.06 -5.79 -9.11
N PRO A 209 11.02 -4.95 -9.25
CA PRO A 209 11.01 -3.89 -10.27
C PRO A 209 12.14 -2.85 -10.15
N TYR A 210 12.90 -2.85 -9.07
CA TYR A 210 14.09 -2.00 -8.88
C TYR A 210 15.40 -2.69 -9.27
N VAL A 211 15.39 -3.96 -9.66
CA VAL A 211 16.60 -4.69 -10.11
C VAL A 211 16.76 -4.55 -11.61
N ASP A 212 17.99 -4.27 -12.03
CA ASP A 212 18.46 -4.13 -13.41
C ASP A 212 19.22 -5.36 -13.94
#